data_AF-A0A927TXY0-F1
#
_entry.id   AF-A0A927TXY0-F1
#
_cell.length_a   1.000
_cell.length_b   1.000
_cell.length_c   1.000
_cell.angle_alpha   90.00
_cell.angle_beta   90.00
_cell.angle_gamma   90.00
#
_symmetry.space_group_name_H-M   'P 1'
#
loop_
_entity.id
_entity.type
_entity.pdbx_description
1 polymer ?
#
loop_
_entity_poly.entity_id
_entity_poly.type
_entity_poly.pdbx_seq_one_letter_code
_entity_poly.pdbx_strand_id
1 'polypeptide(L)'
;MKNIEHLLRDEMEKLDQIITAANQRLEGAPSGKMRLSTKPYGVQCYLKDCQKESDAKEFFSYEQDEMGQAPSASLKGTNLKGTNFKGTNFKGTNHQEITLRKTNDKETNIQKIAPKGADIKGEKSKCKNGQYIRKKENDLVRRLAQKEYDEVLLKNALKRKKVMERFLKGYEETGIEKLYEKLHPYRRELLQDVIVSDEKYVEEWEQHHYCGKMFDENAPEIYTEKGERVRSKSEKIIADKLFLMGIPYRYECPLRLTERLVVHPDFTILKVEERKELYWEHFGMMDDADYVENVMMKLSSYEKNGIFLGINLFATFETAQNPLNARALDAILKKLFF
;
A
#
# COMPACT_ATOMS: atom_id res chain seq x y z
N MET A 1 0.65 6.52 5.31
CA MET A 1 1.79 6.47 4.37
C MET A 1 2.53 5.14 4.32
N LYS A 2 2.71 4.44 5.47
CA LYS A 2 3.40 3.14 5.54
C LYS A 2 2.97 2.13 4.45
N ASN A 3 1.70 2.14 4.06
CA ASN A 3 1.14 1.20 3.08
C ASN A 3 1.73 1.39 1.65
N ILE A 4 1.84 2.62 1.13
CA ILE A 4 2.36 2.83 -0.24
C ILE A 4 3.87 2.54 -0.30
N GLU A 5 4.61 3.00 0.69
CA GLU A 5 6.05 2.77 0.76
C GLU A 5 6.37 1.27 0.88
N HIS A 6 5.66 0.54 1.75
CA HIS A 6 5.80 -0.91 1.89
C HIS A 6 5.49 -1.63 0.57
N LEU A 7 4.36 -1.32 -0.08
CA LEU A 7 3.99 -1.93 -1.37
C LEU A 7 5.03 -1.66 -2.46
N LEU A 8 5.61 -0.46 -2.49
CA LEU A 8 6.66 -0.11 -3.44
C LEU A 8 7.97 -0.85 -3.15
N ARG A 9 8.34 -0.99 -1.87
CA ARG A 9 9.52 -1.75 -1.44
C ARG A 9 9.39 -3.23 -1.79
N ASP A 10 8.24 -3.85 -1.52
CA ASP A 10 7.97 -5.26 -1.87
C ASP A 10 8.09 -5.51 -3.38
N GLU A 11 7.54 -4.60 -4.19
CA GLU A 11 7.61 -4.72 -5.64
C GLU A 11 9.05 -4.48 -6.15
N MET A 12 9.82 -3.59 -5.53
CA MET A 12 11.24 -3.42 -5.83
C MET A 12 12.05 -4.67 -5.50
N GLU A 13 11.77 -5.35 -4.38
CA GLU A 13 12.43 -6.59 -4.02
C GLU A 13 12.16 -7.70 -5.05
N LYS A 14 10.91 -7.84 -5.50
CA LYS A 14 10.57 -8.76 -6.59
C LYS A 14 11.34 -8.44 -7.87
N LEU A 15 11.48 -7.16 -8.21
CA LEU A 15 12.28 -6.74 -9.37
C LEU A 15 13.76 -7.11 -9.21
N ASP A 16 14.32 -7.00 -8.01
CA ASP A 16 15.70 -7.38 -7.73
C ASP A 16 15.93 -8.89 -7.84
N GLN A 17 14.99 -9.71 -7.38
CA GLN A 17 15.02 -11.15 -7.59
C GLN A 17 14.98 -11.49 -9.09
N ILE A 18 14.11 -10.82 -9.86
CA ILE A 18 14.00 -11.00 -11.32
C ILE A 18 15.30 -10.60 -12.03
N ILE A 19 15.86 -9.44 -11.69
CA ILE A 19 17.12 -8.92 -12.25
C ILE A 19 18.26 -9.90 -11.96
N THR A 20 18.39 -10.35 -10.71
CA THR A 20 19.43 -11.29 -10.28
C THR A 20 19.34 -12.61 -11.05
N ALA A 21 18.13 -13.18 -11.14
CA ALA A 21 17.89 -14.42 -11.86
C ALA A 21 18.13 -14.29 -13.38
N ALA A 22 17.78 -13.14 -13.98
CA ALA A 22 18.06 -12.87 -15.39
C ALA A 22 19.57 -12.73 -15.66
N ASN A 23 20.30 -11.99 -14.81
CA ASN A 23 21.74 -11.82 -14.94
C ASN A 23 22.50 -13.14 -14.81
N GLN A 24 22.18 -13.98 -13.82
CA GLN A 24 22.78 -15.32 -13.68
C GLN A 24 22.58 -16.19 -14.92
N ARG A 25 21.40 -16.13 -15.56
CA ARG A 25 21.16 -16.87 -16.81
C ARG A 25 21.94 -16.31 -18.00
N LEU A 26 22.21 -15.01 -18.01
CA LEU A 26 22.96 -14.33 -19.07
C LEU A 26 24.47 -14.58 -19.00
N GLU A 27 25.06 -14.79 -17.81
CA GLU A 27 26.50 -15.07 -17.63
C GLU A 27 26.98 -16.31 -18.42
N GLY A 28 26.10 -17.30 -18.60
CA GLY A 28 26.37 -18.51 -19.39
C GLY A 28 25.72 -18.52 -20.77
N ALA A 29 25.19 -17.40 -21.27
CA ALA A 29 24.40 -17.40 -22.50
C ALA A 29 25.27 -17.49 -23.77
N PRO A 30 24.81 -18.20 -24.81
CA PRO A 30 25.52 -18.29 -26.09
C PRO A 30 25.66 -16.91 -26.76
N SER A 31 26.74 -16.71 -27.51
CA SER A 31 26.95 -15.51 -28.32
C SER A 31 26.00 -15.48 -29.52
N GLY A 32 25.76 -14.28 -30.05
CA GLY A 32 24.88 -14.06 -31.21
C GLY A 32 23.40 -13.87 -30.87
N LYS A 33 22.58 -13.71 -31.91
CA LYS A 33 21.11 -13.56 -31.84
C LYS A 33 20.43 -14.65 -32.67
N MET A 34 19.25 -15.08 -32.22
CA MET A 34 18.40 -16.01 -32.95
C MET A 34 17.54 -15.26 -33.97
N ARG A 35 17.45 -15.82 -35.17
CA ARG A 35 16.48 -15.37 -36.17
C ARG A 35 15.57 -16.53 -36.56
N LEU A 36 14.27 -16.25 -36.54
CA LEU A 36 13.24 -17.18 -37.03
C LEU A 36 12.91 -16.89 -38.50
N SER A 37 12.70 -17.96 -39.26
CA SER A 37 12.17 -17.92 -40.63
C SER A 37 10.99 -18.87 -40.69
N THR A 38 9.80 -18.33 -40.94
CA THR A 38 8.56 -19.09 -41.08
C THR A 38 8.34 -19.45 -42.54
N LYS A 39 8.37 -20.75 -42.87
CA LYS A 39 8.06 -21.28 -44.21
C LYS A 39 6.79 -22.15 -44.14
N PRO A 40 6.14 -22.45 -45.28
CA PRO A 40 4.92 -23.28 -45.31
C PRO A 40 5.09 -24.66 -44.65
N TYR A 41 6.32 -25.18 -44.60
CA TYR A 41 6.67 -26.50 -44.07
C TYR A 41 7.26 -26.47 -42.65
N GLY A 42 7.24 -25.31 -41.97
CA GLY A 42 7.68 -25.17 -40.59
C GLY A 42 8.61 -23.98 -40.32
N VAL A 43 9.08 -23.89 -39.08
CA VAL A 43 9.95 -22.81 -38.58
C VAL A 43 11.42 -23.24 -38.68
N GLN A 44 12.27 -22.37 -39.22
CA GLN A 44 13.72 -22.54 -39.31
C GLN A 44 14.43 -21.50 -38.43
N CYS A 45 15.45 -21.94 -37.68
CA CYS A 45 16.24 -21.08 -36.80
C CYS A 45 17.63 -20.83 -37.39
N TYR A 46 18.11 -19.59 -37.24
CA TYR A 46 19.42 -19.16 -37.71
C TYR A 46 20.16 -18.44 -36.58
N LEU A 47 21.46 -18.71 -36.45
CA LEU A 47 22.38 -17.98 -35.58
C LEU A 47 22.97 -16.80 -36.36
N LYS A 48 22.91 -15.61 -35.78
CA LYS A 48 23.58 -14.41 -36.30
C LYS A 48 24.72 -14.04 -35.37
N ASP A 49 25.96 -14.14 -35.86
CA ASP A 49 27.14 -13.67 -35.12
C ASP A 49 27.21 -12.14 -35.17
N CYS A 50 27.20 -11.51 -33.99
CA CYS A 50 27.27 -10.05 -33.86
C CYS A 50 28.70 -9.48 -33.94
N GLN A 51 29.70 -10.26 -34.37
CA GLN A 51 31.10 -9.79 -34.41
C GLN A 51 31.39 -8.65 -35.43
N LYS A 52 30.39 -8.17 -36.18
CA LYS A 52 30.48 -7.00 -37.07
C LYS A 52 29.51 -5.86 -36.71
N GLU A 53 29.07 -5.78 -35.46
CA GLU A 53 28.35 -4.61 -34.91
C GLU A 53 29.25 -3.84 -33.91
N SER A 54 30.58 -3.91 -34.06
CA SER A 54 31.54 -3.15 -33.22
C SER A 54 31.64 -1.66 -33.55
N ASP A 55 31.06 -1.20 -34.66
CA ASP A 55 31.25 0.17 -35.16
C ASP A 55 30.03 1.09 -34.91
N ALA A 56 29.15 0.70 -33.99
CA ALA A 56 28.13 1.58 -33.42
C ALA A 56 28.34 1.75 -31.90
N LYS A 57 29.60 1.89 -31.48
CA LYS A 57 29.95 2.62 -30.26
C LYS A 57 30.15 4.08 -30.64
N GLU A 58 29.07 4.85 -30.61
CA GLU A 58 29.05 6.28 -30.28
C GLU A 58 27.62 6.79 -30.47
N PHE A 59 26.89 6.90 -29.36
CA PHE A 59 26.05 8.05 -29.03
C PHE A 59 25.31 7.71 -27.74
N PHE A 60 25.98 7.97 -26.62
CA PHE A 60 25.41 8.68 -25.47
C PHE A 60 26.63 9.16 -24.68
N SER A 61 27.19 10.25 -25.21
CA SER A 61 28.10 11.12 -24.49
C SER A 61 27.42 11.56 -23.20
N TYR A 62 28.24 11.62 -22.16
CA TYR A 62 27.99 12.37 -20.94
C TYR A 62 27.49 13.77 -21.29
N GLU A 63 26.38 14.18 -20.69
CA GLU A 63 26.19 15.58 -20.29
C GLU A 63 26.03 15.57 -18.77
N GLN A 64 27.09 16.06 -18.11
CA GLN A 64 26.93 16.75 -16.85
C GLN A 64 26.17 18.03 -17.16
N ASP A 65 25.02 18.25 -16.52
CA ASP A 65 24.47 19.58 -16.41
C ASP A 65 24.35 19.94 -14.93
N GLU A 66 25.02 21.04 -14.61
CA GLU A 66 25.10 21.71 -13.33
C GLU A 66 23.74 22.28 -12.88
N MET A 67 23.69 22.64 -11.60
CA MET A 67 22.61 23.37 -10.94
C MET A 67 22.10 24.58 -11.73
N GLY A 68 20.78 24.72 -11.86
CA GLY A 68 20.15 25.99 -12.25
C GLY A 68 18.66 25.91 -12.58
N GLN A 69 17.81 26.36 -11.65
CA GLN A 69 16.40 26.80 -11.79
C GLN A 69 15.38 25.92 -12.55
N ALA A 70 14.34 25.51 -11.82
CA ALA A 70 13.14 24.87 -12.38
C ALA A 70 12.37 25.79 -13.34
N PRO A 71 11.85 25.24 -14.45
CA PRO A 71 10.61 25.70 -15.02
C PRO A 71 9.53 24.60 -15.03
N SER A 72 8.30 25.02 -14.78
CA SER A 72 7.05 24.25 -14.80
C SER A 72 7.03 23.06 -15.77
N ALA A 73 6.73 21.86 -15.27
CA ALA A 73 6.62 20.65 -16.06
C ALA A 73 5.44 20.73 -17.05
N SER A 74 5.75 21.06 -18.30
CA SER A 74 4.85 20.92 -19.44
C SER A 74 4.90 19.48 -19.96
N LEU A 75 3.79 18.75 -19.89
CA LEU A 75 3.65 17.40 -20.48
C LEU A 75 3.43 17.48 -22.00
N LYS A 76 4.32 18.17 -22.72
CA LYS A 76 4.29 18.18 -24.19
C LYS A 76 4.99 16.93 -24.72
N GLY A 77 4.24 16.04 -25.36
CA GLY A 77 4.78 14.93 -26.17
C GLY A 77 4.87 13.55 -25.51
N THR A 78 4.25 13.31 -24.35
CA THR A 78 4.22 11.97 -23.75
C THR A 78 3.24 11.05 -24.48
N ASN A 79 3.74 9.95 -25.05
CA ASN A 79 2.94 8.92 -25.69
C ASN A 79 2.27 8.03 -24.61
N LEU A 80 1.04 8.36 -24.25
CA LEU A 80 0.24 7.68 -23.22
C LEU A 80 -0.57 6.49 -23.77
N LYS A 81 0.05 5.65 -24.62
CA LYS A 81 -0.61 4.42 -25.10
C LYS A 81 -0.64 3.37 -23.98
N GLY A 82 -1.83 3.05 -23.48
CA GLY A 82 -2.07 1.93 -22.56
C GLY A 82 -2.14 2.28 -21.07
N THR A 83 -2.12 3.56 -20.71
CA THR A 83 -2.35 4.01 -19.32
C THR A 83 -3.83 3.92 -18.96
N ASN A 84 -4.17 3.08 -17.98
CA ASN A 84 -5.52 2.96 -17.42
C ASN A 84 -5.76 4.10 -16.42
N PHE A 85 -6.55 5.10 -16.81
CA PHE A 85 -6.89 6.26 -15.98
C PHE A 85 -8.29 6.17 -15.35
N LYS A 86 -8.75 4.99 -14.94
CA LYS A 86 -9.99 4.87 -14.17
C LYS A 86 -9.84 5.59 -12.82
N GLY A 87 -10.66 6.62 -12.60
CA GLY A 87 -10.77 7.35 -11.33
C GLY A 87 -10.03 8.69 -11.24
N THR A 88 -9.39 9.16 -12.32
CA THR A 88 -8.69 10.45 -12.29
C THR A 88 -9.66 11.62 -12.57
N ASN A 89 -9.91 12.44 -11.56
CA ASN A 89 -10.70 13.67 -11.68
C ASN A 89 -9.78 14.83 -12.07
N PHE A 90 -9.66 15.11 -13.37
CA PHE A 90 -8.94 16.29 -13.86
C PHE A 90 -9.89 17.51 -13.87
N LYS A 91 -10.11 18.13 -12.71
CA LYS A 91 -10.66 19.49 -12.65
C LYS A 91 -9.51 20.49 -12.65
N GLY A 92 -9.36 21.25 -13.74
CA GLY A 92 -8.53 22.46 -13.77
C GLY A 92 -7.48 22.60 -14.88
N THR A 93 -7.41 21.73 -15.89
CA THR A 93 -6.44 21.89 -16.98
C THR A 93 -7.05 22.60 -18.20
N ASN A 94 -6.48 23.74 -18.54
CA ASN A 94 -6.86 24.59 -19.68
C ASN A 94 -6.69 23.82 -21.01
N HIS A 95 -7.78 23.67 -21.76
CA HIS A 95 -7.86 22.85 -22.97
C HIS A 95 -7.49 23.63 -24.22
N GLN A 96 -6.35 23.33 -24.86
CA GLN A 96 -6.21 23.48 -26.31
C GLN A 96 -5.41 22.29 -26.87
N GLU A 97 -6.07 21.56 -27.79
CA GLU A 97 -5.59 20.40 -28.57
C GLU A 97 -5.40 19.05 -27.85
N ILE A 98 -6.54 18.42 -27.51
CA ILE A 98 -6.62 16.95 -27.44
C ILE A 98 -7.53 16.48 -28.58
N THR A 99 -6.93 16.01 -29.67
CA THR A 99 -7.67 15.41 -30.79
C THR A 99 -8.12 14.00 -30.41
N LEU A 100 -9.28 13.88 -29.77
CA LEU A 100 -9.99 12.61 -29.58
C LEU A 100 -10.76 12.27 -30.86
N ARG A 101 -10.21 11.37 -31.71
CA ARG A 101 -11.01 10.73 -32.76
C ARG A 101 -11.73 9.50 -32.18
N LYS A 102 -13.05 9.65 -32.08
CA LYS A 102 -14.08 8.67 -31.71
C LYS A 102 -13.92 7.33 -32.43
N THR A 103 -14.27 6.23 -31.75
CA THR A 103 -15.21 5.25 -32.32
C THR A 103 -16.10 4.63 -31.24
N ASN A 104 -17.40 4.69 -31.53
CA ASN A 104 -18.57 4.23 -30.80
C ASN A 104 -18.52 2.80 -30.26
N ASP A 105 -19.07 2.67 -29.05
CA ASP A 105 -20.00 1.66 -28.54
C ASP A 105 -20.22 0.38 -29.35
N LYS A 106 -19.95 -0.75 -28.70
CA LYS A 106 -20.91 -1.83 -28.46
C LYS A 106 -20.40 -2.70 -27.31
N GLU A 107 -21.28 -2.94 -26.33
CA GLU A 107 -21.14 -3.99 -25.31
C GLU A 107 -20.63 -5.29 -25.95
N THR A 108 -19.68 -5.96 -25.30
CA THR A 108 -19.62 -7.43 -25.27
C THR A 108 -18.53 -7.93 -24.33
N ASN A 109 -19.02 -8.60 -23.29
CA ASN A 109 -18.52 -9.86 -22.76
C ASN A 109 -17.09 -9.93 -22.18
N ILE A 110 -17.04 -10.05 -20.86
CA ILE A 110 -15.94 -10.64 -20.10
C ILE A 110 -15.85 -12.12 -20.52
N GLN A 111 -15.15 -12.42 -21.61
CA GLN A 111 -14.74 -13.79 -21.94
C GLN A 111 -13.52 -13.75 -22.87
N LYS A 112 -12.42 -14.39 -22.41
CA LYS A 112 -11.19 -14.69 -23.16
C LYS A 112 -10.38 -13.48 -23.63
N ILE A 113 -9.61 -12.88 -22.72
CA ILE A 113 -8.30 -12.34 -23.10
C ILE A 113 -7.28 -13.45 -22.81
N ALA A 114 -7.13 -14.36 -23.76
CA ALA A 114 -5.86 -15.08 -23.85
C ALA A 114 -4.76 -14.02 -23.98
N PRO A 115 -3.63 -14.13 -23.28
CA PRO A 115 -2.54 -13.19 -23.45
C PRO A 115 -2.16 -13.23 -24.93
N LYS A 116 -2.47 -12.15 -25.66
CA LYS A 116 -1.81 -11.90 -26.95
C LYS A 116 -0.34 -11.85 -26.59
N GLY A 117 0.37 -12.94 -26.88
CA GLY A 117 1.81 -13.02 -26.69
C GLY A 117 2.38 -11.71 -27.21
N ALA A 118 3.09 -10.99 -26.35
CA ALA A 118 3.91 -9.90 -26.82
C ALA A 118 4.84 -10.55 -27.84
N ASP A 119 4.56 -10.35 -29.14
CA ASP A 119 5.48 -10.74 -30.19
C ASP A 119 6.79 -10.06 -29.80
N ILE A 120 7.74 -10.86 -29.32
CA ILE A 120 9.15 -10.49 -29.28
C ILE A 120 9.51 -10.40 -30.76
N LYS A 121 9.12 -9.29 -31.41
CA LYS A 121 9.51 -8.97 -32.77
C LYS A 121 10.99 -8.69 -32.67
N GLY A 122 11.80 -9.74 -32.84
CA GLY A 122 13.22 -9.61 -33.06
C GLY A 122 13.43 -8.50 -34.08
N GLU A 123 14.29 -7.54 -33.73
CA GLU A 123 14.58 -6.38 -34.57
C GLU A 123 14.77 -6.85 -36.02
N LYS A 124 14.00 -6.27 -36.96
CA LYS A 124 14.16 -6.55 -38.39
C LYS A 124 15.49 -5.96 -38.87
N SER A 125 16.58 -6.70 -38.71
CA SER A 125 17.89 -6.29 -39.21
C SER A 125 18.00 -6.56 -40.73
N LYS A 126 18.59 -5.62 -41.47
CA LYS A 126 18.76 -5.66 -42.94
C LYS A 126 19.83 -6.64 -43.46
N CYS A 127 20.49 -7.43 -42.59
CA CYS A 127 21.54 -8.36 -43.00
C CYS A 127 20.99 -9.77 -43.32
N LYS A 128 21.28 -10.29 -44.52
CA LYS A 128 20.76 -11.56 -45.06
C LYS A 128 21.52 -12.82 -44.61
N ASN A 129 22.67 -12.69 -43.94
CA ASN A 129 23.55 -13.83 -43.66
C ASN A 129 23.44 -14.26 -42.18
N GLY A 130 22.70 -15.35 -41.93
CA GLY A 130 22.71 -16.08 -40.66
C GLY A 130 22.96 -17.56 -40.93
N GLN A 131 23.69 -18.24 -40.03
CA GLN A 131 24.00 -19.65 -40.17
C GLN A 131 22.80 -20.49 -39.71
N TYR A 132 22.34 -21.41 -40.55
CA TYR A 132 21.23 -22.31 -40.21
C TYR A 132 21.61 -23.20 -39.02
N ILE A 133 20.77 -23.20 -37.97
CA ILE A 133 20.93 -24.05 -36.80
C ILE A 133 20.27 -25.40 -37.09
N ARG A 134 21.03 -26.49 -37.00
CA ARG A 134 20.52 -27.83 -37.34
C ARG A 134 19.52 -28.30 -36.28
N LYS A 135 18.56 -29.14 -36.66
CA LYS A 135 17.56 -29.70 -35.73
C LYS A 135 18.16 -30.40 -34.49
N LYS A 136 19.35 -30.99 -34.64
CA LYS A 136 20.10 -31.64 -33.55
C LYS A 136 20.68 -30.67 -32.51
N GLU A 137 20.75 -29.38 -32.82
CA GLU A 137 21.26 -28.32 -31.95
C GLU A 137 20.11 -27.61 -31.21
N ASN A 138 19.09 -28.38 -30.79
CA ASN A 138 17.90 -27.85 -30.12
C ASN A 138 18.25 -27.06 -28.85
N ASP A 139 19.24 -27.53 -28.09
CA ASP A 139 19.73 -26.85 -26.89
C ASP A 139 20.27 -25.45 -27.17
N LEU A 140 20.94 -25.26 -28.32
CA LEU A 140 21.44 -23.95 -28.73
C LEU A 140 20.28 -23.00 -29.05
N VAL A 141 19.27 -23.48 -29.78
CA VAL A 141 18.04 -22.71 -30.08
C VAL A 141 17.35 -22.29 -28.79
N ARG A 142 17.17 -23.22 -27.84
CA ARG A 142 16.55 -22.95 -26.54
C ARG A 142 17.33 -21.90 -25.75
N ARG A 143 18.65 -22.02 -25.68
CA ARG A 143 19.51 -21.08 -24.95
C ARG A 143 19.52 -19.68 -25.57
N LEU A 144 19.51 -19.58 -26.90
CA LEU A 144 19.42 -18.28 -27.58
C LEU A 144 18.05 -17.61 -27.36
N ALA A 145 16.95 -18.38 -27.45
CA ALA A 145 15.61 -17.86 -27.17
C ALA A 145 15.49 -17.37 -25.72
N GLN A 146 16.03 -18.13 -24.77
CA GLN A 146 16.04 -17.77 -23.35
C GLN A 146 16.85 -16.49 -23.11
N LYS A 147 18.02 -16.37 -23.73
CA LYS A 147 18.86 -15.16 -23.68
C LYS A 147 18.09 -13.92 -24.15
N GLU A 148 17.45 -13.97 -25.32
CA GLU A 148 16.69 -12.82 -25.86
C GLU A 148 15.53 -12.42 -24.94
N TYR A 149 14.85 -13.41 -24.36
CA TYR A 149 13.83 -13.16 -23.35
C TYR A 149 14.42 -12.47 -22.11
N ASP A 150 15.53 -12.99 -21.57
CA ASP A 150 16.17 -12.45 -20.38
C ASP A 150 16.73 -11.04 -20.59
N GLU A 151 17.26 -10.72 -21.78
CA GLU A 151 17.69 -9.36 -22.15
C GLU A 151 16.52 -8.36 -22.13
N VAL A 152 15.37 -8.74 -22.69
CA VAL A 152 14.16 -7.89 -22.69
C VAL A 152 13.58 -7.76 -21.27
N LEU A 153 13.53 -8.86 -20.53
CA LEU A 153 13.08 -8.89 -19.14
C LEU A 153 13.93 -7.96 -18.27
N LEU A 154 15.26 -8.10 -18.35
CA LEU A 154 16.22 -7.27 -17.61
C LEU A 154 16.06 -5.79 -17.95
N LYS A 155 15.99 -5.45 -19.24
CA LYS A 155 15.77 -4.07 -19.70
C LYS A 155 14.49 -3.47 -19.12
N ASN A 156 13.40 -4.23 -19.11
CA ASN A 156 12.11 -3.76 -18.60
C ASN A 156 12.10 -3.67 -17.07
N ALA A 157 12.70 -4.64 -16.37
CA ALA A 157 12.81 -4.65 -14.92
C ALA A 157 13.64 -3.46 -14.41
N LEU A 158 14.81 -3.20 -15.00
CA LEU A 158 15.66 -2.05 -14.65
C LEU A 158 14.96 -0.71 -14.91
N LYS A 159 14.27 -0.58 -16.05
CA LYS A 159 13.48 0.64 -16.33
C LYS A 159 12.40 0.87 -15.28
N ARG A 160 11.69 -0.18 -14.89
CA ARG A 160 10.62 -0.10 -13.89
C ARG A 160 11.20 0.27 -12.52
N LYS A 161 12.28 -0.40 -12.09
CA LYS A 161 12.99 -0.09 -10.84
C LYS A 161 13.40 1.39 -10.77
N LYS A 162 14.02 1.91 -11.83
CA LYS A 162 14.42 3.33 -11.93
C LYS A 162 13.25 4.32 -11.84
N VAL A 163 12.05 3.95 -12.29
CA VAL A 163 10.86 4.80 -12.12
C VAL A 163 10.44 4.83 -10.65
N MET A 164 10.45 3.68 -9.98
CA MET A 164 10.05 3.55 -8.57
C MET A 164 11.04 4.27 -7.65
N GLU A 165 12.34 4.13 -7.89
CA GLU A 165 13.39 4.86 -7.15
C GLU A 165 13.23 6.38 -7.28
N ARG A 166 12.95 6.88 -8.49
CA ARG A 166 12.71 8.32 -8.70
C ARG A 166 11.44 8.80 -8.00
N PHE A 167 10.39 7.99 -8.01
CA PHE A 167 9.15 8.32 -7.31
C PHE A 167 9.38 8.43 -5.80
N LEU A 168 10.03 7.43 -5.19
CA LEU A 168 10.34 7.43 -3.76
C LEU A 168 11.20 8.64 -3.39
N LYS A 169 12.26 8.90 -4.14
CA LYS A 169 13.14 10.06 -3.93
C LYS A 169 12.36 11.39 -4.00
N GLY A 170 11.58 11.60 -5.05
CA GLY A 170 10.80 12.83 -5.21
C GLY A 170 9.73 13.00 -4.13
N TYR A 171 9.10 11.91 -3.71
CA TYR A 171 8.12 11.92 -2.62
C TYR A 171 8.77 12.36 -1.29
N GLU A 172 9.89 11.73 -0.91
CA GLU A 172 10.66 12.08 0.30
C GLU A 172 11.19 13.53 0.27
N GLU A 173 11.64 14.00 -0.89
CA GLU A 173 12.15 15.37 -1.06
C GLU A 173 11.05 16.43 -0.89
N THR A 174 9.85 16.18 -1.42
CA THR A 174 8.71 17.08 -1.24
C THR A 174 8.22 17.10 0.20
N GLY A 175 8.31 15.96 0.91
CA GLY A 175 8.23 15.78 2.36
C GLY A 175 7.36 16.79 3.10
N ILE A 176 6.11 16.93 2.64
CA ILE A 176 5.18 17.98 3.08
C ILE A 176 4.88 17.82 4.58
N GLU A 177 4.91 16.58 5.06
CA GLU A 177 4.71 16.21 6.45
C GLU A 177 5.87 16.66 7.37
N LYS A 178 7.08 16.78 6.82
CA LYS A 178 8.27 17.25 7.55
C LYS A 178 8.50 18.75 7.38
N LEU A 179 7.59 19.46 6.71
CA LEU A 179 7.74 20.89 6.45
C LEU A 179 7.80 21.67 7.76
N TYR A 180 6.90 21.38 8.70
CA TYR A 180 6.82 22.06 9.99
C TYR A 180 8.06 21.82 10.85
N GLU A 181 8.55 20.57 10.91
CA GLU A 181 9.75 20.18 11.67
C GLU A 181 11.02 20.91 11.21
N LYS A 182 11.14 21.16 9.90
CA LYS A 182 12.26 21.88 9.29
C LYS A 182 12.24 23.38 9.60
N LEU A 183 11.16 23.94 10.12
CA LEU A 183 11.08 25.35 10.47
C LEU A 183 11.79 25.65 11.80
N HIS A 184 12.29 26.88 11.92
CA HIS A 184 12.84 27.40 13.17
C HIS A 184 11.75 27.41 14.27
N PRO A 185 12.05 27.08 15.54
CA PRO A 185 11.07 27.00 16.63
C PRO A 185 10.16 28.24 16.75
N TYR A 186 10.74 29.44 16.71
CA TYR A 186 9.96 30.68 16.73
C TYR A 186 8.94 30.80 15.57
N ARG A 187 9.27 30.31 14.37
CA ARG A 187 8.33 30.33 13.25
C ARG A 187 7.22 29.30 13.41
N ARG A 188 7.51 28.17 14.06
CA ARG A 188 6.51 27.14 14.36
C ARG A 188 5.40 27.69 15.25
N GLU A 189 5.75 28.48 16.27
CA GLU A 189 4.79 29.13 17.17
C GLU A 189 3.85 30.13 16.48
N LEU A 190 4.27 30.71 15.36
CA LEU A 190 3.49 31.72 14.62
C LEU A 190 2.55 31.12 13.56
N LEU A 191 2.63 29.82 13.31
CA LEU A 191 1.89 29.17 12.23
C LEU A 191 0.76 28.29 12.77
N GLN A 192 -0.38 28.33 12.11
CA GLN A 192 -1.41 27.33 12.25
C GLN A 192 -1.07 26.18 11.29
N ASP A 193 -0.58 25.08 11.83
CA ASP A 193 -0.21 23.93 11.03
C ASP A 193 -1.46 23.27 10.41
N VAL A 194 -1.38 22.96 9.11
CA VAL A 194 -2.43 22.21 8.40
C VAL A 194 -2.23 20.71 8.58
N ILE A 195 -0.98 20.28 8.82
CA ILE A 195 -0.59 18.88 9.01
C ILE A 195 -0.17 18.71 10.47
N VAL A 196 -1.15 18.58 11.37
CA VAL A 196 -0.88 18.21 12.77
C VAL A 196 -0.09 16.90 12.76
N SER A 197 1.04 16.79 13.48
CA SER A 197 1.77 15.51 13.58
C SER A 197 0.94 14.47 14.31
N ASP A 198 1.28 13.19 14.19
CA ASP A 198 0.54 12.13 14.88
C ASP A 198 0.69 12.27 16.40
N GLU A 199 1.86 12.67 16.89
CA GLU A 199 2.12 12.92 18.32
C GLU A 199 1.26 14.07 18.85
N LYS A 200 1.22 15.19 18.12
CA LYS A 200 0.41 16.35 18.51
C LYS A 200 -1.09 16.04 18.44
N TYR A 201 -1.52 15.29 17.43
CA TYR A 201 -2.92 14.89 17.30
C TYR A 201 -3.34 13.96 18.45
N VAL A 202 -2.48 12.99 18.81
CA VAL A 202 -2.70 12.11 19.96
C VAL A 202 -2.76 12.91 21.25
N GLU A 203 -1.83 13.85 21.46
CA GLU A 203 -1.82 14.71 22.65
C GLU A 203 -3.11 15.55 22.76
N GLU A 204 -3.50 16.25 21.70
CA GLU A 204 -4.75 17.04 21.66
C GLU A 204 -5.99 16.15 21.88
N TRP A 205 -5.97 14.93 21.34
CA TRP A 205 -7.05 13.97 21.54
C TRP A 205 -7.06 13.45 22.99
N GLU A 206 -5.94 13.07 23.59
CA GLU A 206 -5.91 12.61 24.98
C GLU A 206 -6.27 13.71 25.99
N GLN A 207 -5.91 14.97 25.71
CA GLN A 207 -6.22 16.13 26.55
C GLN A 207 -7.67 16.64 26.40
N HIS A 208 -8.41 16.17 25.41
CA HIS A 208 -9.79 16.57 25.22
C HIS A 208 -10.62 16.12 26.43
N HIS A 209 -11.17 17.08 27.16
CA HIS A 209 -11.94 16.80 28.37
C HIS A 209 -13.29 16.20 28.01
N TYR A 210 -13.64 15.12 28.70
CA TYR A 210 -14.95 14.49 28.61
C TYR A 210 -15.44 14.08 30.00
N CYS A 211 -16.75 13.98 30.17
CA CYS A 211 -17.36 13.50 31.40
C CYS A 211 -17.76 12.03 31.21
N GLY A 212 -17.02 11.13 31.85
CA GLY A 212 -17.42 9.73 31.99
C GLY A 212 -18.59 9.55 32.95
N LYS A 213 -19.00 8.30 33.18
CA LYS A 213 -20.02 7.98 34.19
C LYS A 213 -19.48 8.18 35.59
N MET A 214 -20.32 8.64 36.52
CA MET A 214 -19.95 8.75 37.93
C MET A 214 -19.81 7.37 38.60
N PHE A 215 -18.93 7.28 39.60
CA PHE A 215 -18.80 6.09 40.44
C PHE A 215 -19.83 6.11 41.56
N ASP A 216 -20.52 4.99 41.74
CA ASP A 216 -21.40 4.81 42.91
C ASP A 216 -20.54 4.78 44.18
N GLU A 217 -21.11 5.19 45.32
CA GLU A 217 -20.39 5.26 46.61
C GLU A 217 -19.81 3.90 47.03
N ASN A 218 -20.46 2.80 46.65
CA ASN A 218 -20.04 1.43 46.97
C ASN A 218 -19.21 0.77 45.84
N ALA A 219 -18.89 1.49 44.77
CA ALA A 219 -18.12 0.92 43.66
C ALA A 219 -16.70 0.55 44.13
N PRO A 220 -16.12 -0.55 43.62
CA PRO A 220 -14.75 -0.92 43.96
C PRO A 220 -13.76 0.17 43.51
N GLU A 221 -12.65 0.29 44.24
CA GLU A 221 -11.53 1.16 43.91
C GLU A 221 -10.46 0.37 43.15
N ILE A 222 -10.60 0.30 41.83
CA ILE A 222 -9.68 -0.39 40.94
C ILE A 222 -9.00 0.66 40.06
N TYR A 223 -7.68 0.73 40.08
CA TYR A 223 -6.91 1.72 39.32
C TYR A 223 -6.00 1.07 38.27
N THR A 224 -5.94 1.67 37.08
CA THR A 224 -5.04 1.28 35.98
C THR A 224 -3.62 1.76 36.25
N GLU A 225 -2.64 1.25 35.49
CA GLU A 225 -1.26 1.77 35.51
C GLU A 225 -1.18 3.23 35.02
N LYS A 226 -2.18 3.68 34.24
CA LYS A 226 -2.34 5.09 33.82
C LYS A 226 -2.95 5.97 34.94
N GLY A 227 -3.34 5.36 36.07
CA GLY A 227 -3.93 6.05 37.23
C GLY A 227 -5.43 6.30 37.14
N GLU A 228 -6.12 5.73 36.14
CA GLU A 228 -7.57 5.88 35.95
C GLU A 228 -8.32 4.87 36.81
N ARG A 229 -9.45 5.26 37.41
CA ARG A 229 -10.35 4.33 38.10
C ARG A 229 -11.24 3.62 37.09
N VAL A 230 -11.41 2.30 37.22
CA VAL A 230 -12.25 1.46 36.33
C VAL A 230 -13.30 0.66 37.13
N ARG A 231 -14.33 0.12 36.46
CA ARG A 231 -15.42 -0.63 37.13
C ARG A 231 -15.05 -2.07 37.44
N SER A 232 -14.22 -2.69 36.59
CA SER A 232 -13.93 -4.11 36.69
C SER A 232 -12.44 -4.45 36.57
N LYS A 233 -12.05 -5.64 37.05
CA LYS A 233 -10.69 -6.16 36.89
C LYS A 233 -10.37 -6.43 35.42
N SER A 234 -11.35 -6.88 34.64
CA SER A 234 -11.22 -7.15 33.22
C SER A 234 -10.97 -5.84 32.44
N GLU A 235 -11.66 -4.76 32.77
CA GLU A 235 -11.34 -3.42 32.25
C GLU A 235 -9.93 -2.97 32.62
N LYS A 236 -9.49 -3.15 33.88
CA LYS A 236 -8.09 -2.85 34.26
C LYS A 236 -7.10 -3.58 33.34
N ILE A 237 -7.33 -4.87 33.09
CA ILE A 237 -6.46 -5.67 32.21
C ILE A 237 -6.43 -5.10 30.78
N ILE A 238 -7.58 -4.69 30.24
CA ILE A 238 -7.66 -4.11 28.89
C ILE A 238 -6.95 -2.75 28.85
N ALA A 239 -7.24 -1.86 29.80
CA ALA A 239 -6.67 -0.53 29.93
C ALA A 239 -5.13 -0.58 30.07
N ASP A 240 -4.62 -1.45 30.94
CA ASP A 240 -3.19 -1.63 31.16
C ASP A 240 -2.49 -2.17 29.92
N LYS A 241 -3.13 -3.10 29.18
CA LYS A 241 -2.57 -3.60 27.92
C LYS A 241 -2.52 -2.53 26.83
N LEU A 242 -3.59 -1.75 26.67
CA LEU A 242 -3.59 -0.62 25.74
C LEU A 242 -2.46 0.36 26.08
N PHE A 243 -2.34 0.72 27.36
CA PHE A 243 -1.30 1.62 27.85
C PHE A 243 0.12 1.07 27.61
N LEU A 244 0.40 -0.18 28.00
CA LEU A 244 1.71 -0.81 27.85
C LEU A 244 2.12 -1.00 26.38
N MET A 245 1.15 -1.14 25.47
CA MET A 245 1.38 -1.21 24.03
C MET A 245 1.50 0.17 23.37
N GLY A 246 1.37 1.26 24.12
CA GLY A 246 1.43 2.63 23.59
C GLY A 246 0.23 2.98 22.69
N ILE A 247 -0.91 2.30 22.87
CA ILE A 247 -2.12 2.55 22.09
C ILE A 247 -2.95 3.61 22.83
N PRO A 248 -3.20 4.80 22.23
CA PRO A 248 -3.97 5.85 22.90
C PRO A 248 -5.43 5.46 23.06
N TYR A 249 -5.99 5.68 24.25
CA TYR A 249 -7.38 5.40 24.56
C TYR A 249 -7.97 6.39 25.57
N ARG A 250 -9.31 6.43 25.60
CA ARG A 250 -10.13 7.08 26.61
C ARG A 250 -11.10 6.06 27.19
N TYR A 251 -11.27 6.07 28.50
CA TYR A 251 -12.11 5.14 29.24
C TYR A 251 -13.52 5.72 29.49
N GLU A 252 -14.58 4.96 29.22
CA GLU A 252 -15.99 5.38 29.34
C GLU A 252 -16.34 6.72 28.65
N CYS A 253 -15.65 7.05 27.55
CA CYS A 253 -15.86 8.29 26.80
C CYS A 253 -17.28 8.33 26.18
N PRO A 254 -18.07 9.40 26.40
CA PRO A 254 -19.42 9.50 25.88
C PRO A 254 -19.43 9.53 24.35
N LEU A 255 -20.22 8.64 23.76
CA LEU A 255 -20.45 8.54 22.33
C LEU A 255 -21.90 8.87 22.01
N ARG A 256 -22.11 9.98 21.32
CA ARG A 256 -23.43 10.39 20.85
C ARG A 256 -23.79 9.62 19.58
N LEU A 257 -24.68 8.64 19.71
CA LEU A 257 -25.19 7.86 18.57
C LEU A 257 -26.26 8.65 17.81
N THR A 258 -27.16 9.32 18.53
CA THR A 258 -28.18 10.21 17.95
C THR A 258 -28.35 11.44 18.83
N GLU A 259 -29.16 12.42 18.40
CA GLU A 259 -29.50 13.61 19.21
C GLU A 259 -29.97 13.27 20.63
N ARG A 260 -30.64 12.12 20.82
CA ARG A 260 -31.24 11.71 22.10
C ARG A 260 -30.54 10.53 22.77
N LEU A 261 -29.59 9.87 22.10
CA LEU A 261 -28.94 8.67 22.61
C LEU A 261 -27.44 8.89 22.74
N VAL A 262 -26.96 8.88 23.98
CA VAL A 262 -25.54 8.83 24.32
C VAL A 262 -25.27 7.50 24.98
N VAL A 263 -24.29 6.78 24.44
CA VAL A 263 -23.78 5.54 25.03
C VAL A 263 -22.36 5.79 25.53
N HIS A 264 -21.87 4.91 26.40
CA HIS A 264 -20.50 4.93 26.87
C HIS A 264 -19.91 3.56 26.55
N PRO A 265 -19.10 3.46 25.48
CA PRO A 265 -18.23 2.32 25.28
C PRO A 265 -17.19 2.27 26.39
N ASP A 266 -16.79 1.06 26.81
CA ASP A 266 -15.79 0.92 27.87
C ASP A 266 -14.46 1.58 27.47
N PHE A 267 -14.07 1.43 26.20
CA PHE A 267 -12.92 2.15 25.64
C PHE A 267 -13.24 2.76 24.29
N THR A 268 -12.82 4.01 24.12
CA THR A 268 -12.63 4.63 22.80
C THR A 268 -11.14 4.63 22.52
N ILE A 269 -10.73 3.98 21.43
CA ILE A 269 -9.33 3.74 21.08
C ILE A 269 -9.00 4.50 19.80
N LEU A 270 -7.89 5.24 19.80
CA LEU A 270 -7.48 5.98 18.62
C LEU A 270 -6.56 5.14 17.74
N LYS A 271 -7.01 4.85 16.51
CA LYS A 271 -6.15 4.33 15.45
C LYS A 271 -5.38 5.48 14.81
N VAL A 272 -4.21 5.78 15.37
CA VAL A 272 -3.37 6.96 15.07
C VAL A 272 -3.16 7.15 13.56
N GLU A 273 -2.72 6.11 12.86
CA GLU A 273 -2.38 6.18 11.43
C GLU A 273 -3.55 6.56 10.52
N GLU A 274 -4.78 6.30 10.98
CA GLU A 274 -6.02 6.61 10.24
C GLU A 274 -6.76 7.82 10.82
N ARG A 275 -6.34 8.33 11.99
CA ARG A 275 -7.08 9.31 12.80
C ARG A 275 -8.54 8.93 13.01
N LYS A 276 -8.79 7.64 13.23
CA LYS A 276 -10.14 7.11 13.46
C LYS A 276 -10.26 6.55 14.86
N GLU A 277 -11.43 6.76 15.44
CA GLU A 277 -11.81 6.12 16.69
C GLU A 277 -12.37 4.73 16.40
N LEU A 278 -11.94 3.77 17.22
CA LEU A 278 -12.48 2.43 17.33
C LEU A 278 -13.08 2.31 18.72
N TYR A 279 -14.15 1.55 18.85
CA TYR A 279 -14.84 1.35 20.12
C TYR A 279 -14.60 -0.08 20.62
N TRP A 280 -14.44 -0.23 21.93
CA TRP A 280 -14.28 -1.52 22.58
C TRP A 280 -15.26 -1.66 23.74
N GLU A 281 -15.94 -2.80 23.80
CA GLU A 281 -16.88 -3.19 24.86
C GLU A 281 -16.43 -4.48 25.51
N HIS A 282 -16.60 -4.59 26.82
CA HIS A 282 -16.38 -5.78 27.60
C HIS A 282 -17.68 -6.22 28.27
N PHE A 283 -18.17 -7.40 27.87
CA PHE A 283 -19.41 -7.97 28.37
C PHE A 283 -19.12 -9.06 29.41
N GLY A 284 -19.28 -8.68 30.69
CA GLY A 284 -18.85 -9.45 31.87
C GLY A 284 -19.75 -10.62 32.31
N MET A 285 -21.04 -10.58 31.95
CA MET A 285 -22.06 -11.44 32.56
C MET A 285 -22.88 -12.17 31.50
N MET A 286 -22.21 -12.81 30.53
CA MET A 286 -22.89 -13.47 29.39
C MET A 286 -23.64 -14.76 29.76
N ASP A 287 -23.59 -15.17 31.03
CA ASP A 287 -24.39 -16.23 31.64
C ASP A 287 -25.71 -15.74 32.24
N ASP A 288 -25.91 -14.42 32.34
CA ASP A 288 -27.17 -13.78 32.75
C ASP A 288 -28.04 -13.45 31.52
N ALA A 289 -29.21 -14.09 31.43
CA ALA A 289 -30.12 -13.95 30.29
C ALA A 289 -30.70 -12.53 30.15
N ASP A 290 -31.01 -11.85 31.26
CA ASP A 290 -31.57 -10.49 31.24
C ASP A 290 -30.48 -9.48 30.84
N TYR A 291 -29.23 -9.72 31.27
CA TYR A 291 -28.08 -8.94 30.84
C TYR A 291 -27.84 -9.09 29.33
N VAL A 292 -27.90 -10.31 28.79
CA VAL A 292 -27.67 -10.57 27.36
C VAL A 292 -28.66 -9.81 26.48
N GLU A 293 -29.93 -9.70 26.86
CA GLU A 293 -30.92 -8.92 26.09
C GLU A 293 -30.52 -7.43 26.01
N ASN A 294 -30.06 -6.85 27.12
CA ASN A 294 -29.55 -5.48 27.15
C ASN A 294 -28.31 -5.29 26.27
N VAL A 295 -27.40 -6.28 26.26
CA VAL A 295 -26.23 -6.30 25.38
C VAL A 295 -26.66 -6.31 23.91
N MET A 296 -27.64 -7.15 23.53
CA MET A 296 -28.14 -7.21 22.16
C MET A 296 -28.77 -5.89 21.72
N MET A 297 -29.55 -5.24 22.59
CA MET A 297 -30.08 -3.90 22.32
C MET A 297 -28.97 -2.86 22.13
N LYS A 298 -27.93 -2.89 22.98
CA LYS A 298 -26.76 -1.99 22.86
C LYS A 298 -26.04 -2.20 21.53
N LEU A 299 -25.75 -3.45 21.16
CA LEU A 299 -25.11 -3.80 19.87
C LEU A 299 -25.96 -3.35 18.67
N SER A 300 -27.27 -3.57 18.71
CA SER A 300 -28.17 -3.08 17.65
C SER A 300 -28.18 -1.56 17.54
N SER A 301 -28.04 -0.84 18.66
CA SER A 301 -27.93 0.62 18.65
C SER A 301 -26.65 1.10 17.98
N TYR A 302 -25.51 0.43 18.20
CA TYR A 302 -24.27 0.73 17.49
C TYR A 302 -24.43 0.52 15.98
N GLU A 303 -24.96 -0.64 15.59
CA GLU A 303 -25.10 -1.02 14.18
C GLU A 303 -25.97 -0.04 13.40
N LYS A 304 -27.12 0.38 13.97
CA LYS A 304 -28.01 1.38 13.38
C LYS A 304 -27.35 2.74 13.16
N ASN A 305 -26.25 3.03 13.86
CA ASN A 305 -25.50 4.28 13.79
C ASN A 305 -24.14 4.11 13.07
N GLY A 306 -23.97 3.05 12.28
CA GLY A 306 -22.77 2.85 11.46
C GLY A 306 -21.55 2.32 12.24
N ILE A 307 -21.77 1.80 13.44
CA ILE A 307 -20.75 1.20 14.28
C ILE A 307 -20.97 -0.31 14.29
N PHE A 308 -20.13 -1.02 13.55
CA PHE A 308 -20.27 -2.44 13.24
C PHE A 308 -19.21 -3.27 13.96
N LEU A 309 -19.68 -4.35 14.58
CA LEU A 309 -18.83 -5.32 15.24
C LEU A 309 -17.81 -5.93 14.26
N GLY A 310 -16.54 -5.97 14.65
CA GLY A 310 -15.42 -6.45 13.86
C GLY A 310 -14.84 -5.45 12.85
N ILE A 311 -15.45 -4.26 12.70
CA ILE A 311 -14.95 -3.21 11.79
C ILE A 311 -14.43 -2.01 12.60
N ASN A 312 -15.33 -1.35 13.33
CA ASN A 312 -15.06 -0.18 14.17
C ASN A 312 -15.59 -0.33 15.60
N LEU A 313 -16.20 -1.48 15.91
CA LEU A 313 -16.52 -1.93 17.27
C LEU A 313 -15.89 -3.29 17.51
N PHE A 314 -15.25 -3.46 18.66
CA PHE A 314 -14.70 -4.73 19.13
C PHE A 314 -15.32 -5.06 20.48
N ALA A 315 -15.45 -6.37 20.75
CA ALA A 315 -16.05 -6.82 21.98
C ALA A 315 -15.28 -8.00 22.57
N THR A 316 -15.16 -8.03 23.89
CA THR A 316 -14.74 -9.20 24.66
C THR A 316 -15.90 -9.68 25.52
N PHE A 317 -15.96 -10.98 25.74
CA PHE A 317 -17.06 -11.62 26.45
C PHE A 317 -16.48 -12.52 27.52
N GLU A 318 -17.10 -12.52 28.70
CA GLU A 318 -16.80 -13.46 29.77
C GLU A 318 -18.09 -13.96 30.44
N THR A 319 -17.94 -15.08 31.14
CA THR A 319 -18.96 -15.71 31.99
C THR A 319 -18.27 -16.10 33.29
N ALA A 320 -19.02 -16.49 34.32
CA ALA A 320 -18.42 -16.97 35.57
C ALA A 320 -17.42 -18.14 35.36
N GLN A 321 -17.62 -18.97 34.33
CA GLN A 321 -16.77 -20.14 34.03
C GLN A 321 -15.70 -19.89 32.96
N ASN A 322 -15.87 -18.86 32.13
CA ASN A 322 -14.93 -18.52 31.07
C ASN A 322 -14.48 -17.06 31.25
N PRO A 323 -13.44 -16.79 32.06
CA PRO A 323 -12.94 -15.44 32.29
C PRO A 323 -12.22 -14.86 31.07
N LEU A 324 -12.01 -13.55 31.06
CA LEU A 324 -11.25 -12.85 30.00
C LEU A 324 -9.90 -13.53 29.70
N ASN A 325 -9.73 -13.95 28.45
CA ASN A 325 -8.49 -14.54 27.98
C ASN A 325 -7.48 -13.46 27.55
N ALA A 326 -6.55 -13.14 28.44
CA ALA A 326 -5.52 -12.12 28.20
C ALA A 326 -4.63 -12.39 26.96
N ARG A 327 -4.39 -13.67 26.59
CA ARG A 327 -3.59 -14.00 25.39
C ARG A 327 -4.37 -13.75 24.10
N ALA A 328 -5.68 -14.05 24.11
CA ALA A 328 -6.55 -13.75 22.97
C ALA A 328 -6.65 -12.23 22.77
N LEU A 329 -6.77 -11.47 23.86
CA LEU A 329 -6.73 -10.01 23.85
C LEU A 329 -5.44 -9.47 23.22
N ASP A 330 -4.27 -9.99 23.61
CA ASP A 330 -2.98 -9.62 22.99
C ASP A 330 -2.94 -9.88 21.49
N ALA A 331 -3.49 -11.01 21.04
CA ALA A 331 -3.54 -11.36 19.62
C ALA A 331 -4.45 -10.41 18.83
N ILE A 332 -5.59 -10.01 19.40
CA ILE A 332 -6.51 -9.04 18.78
C ILE A 332 -5.84 -7.68 18.69
N LEU A 333 -5.27 -7.17 19.80
CA LEU A 333 -4.61 -5.86 19.82
C LEU A 333 -3.44 -5.81 18.83
N LYS A 334 -2.62 -6.86 18.78
CA LYS A 334 -1.56 -6.97 17.76
C LYS A 334 -2.14 -6.87 16.36
N LYS A 335 -3.12 -7.70 16.00
CA LYS A 335 -3.73 -7.71 14.67
C LYS A 335 -4.37 -6.38 14.25
N LEU A 336 -4.86 -5.59 15.21
CA LEU A 336 -5.55 -4.33 14.92
C LEU A 336 -4.60 -3.14 14.75
N PHE A 337 -3.48 -3.13 15.48
CA PHE A 337 -2.61 -1.95 15.61
C PHE A 337 -1.17 -2.17 15.12
N PHE A 338 -0.76 -3.40 14.81
CA PHE A 338 0.60 -3.77 14.39
C PHE A 338 0.56 -4.80 13.26
#